data_AF-A0A923PXI9-F1
#
_entry.id   AF-A0A923PXI9-F1
#
_cell.length_a   1.000
_cell.length_b   1.000
_cell.length_c   1.000
_cell.angle_alpha   90.00
_cell.angle_beta   90.00
_cell.angle_gamma   90.00
#
_symmetry.space_group_name_H-M   'P 1'
#
loop_
_entity.id
_entity.type
_entity.pdbx_description
1 polymer ?
#
loop_
_entity_poly.entity_id
_entity_poly.type
_entity_poly.pdbx_seq_one_letter_code
_entity_poly.pdbx_strand_id
1 'polypeptide(L)' 'MKFKEFTITQKSSGRYEVVNAKGANVNGTDKVNLLTEAKLLKVSEKKAATEETAAAPQA' A
#
# COMPACT_ATOMS: atom_id res chain seq x y z
N MET A 1 -11.07 8.14 9.75
CA MET A 1 -11.20 8.70 8.38
C MET A 1 -12.01 7.73 7.54
N LYS A 2 -13.07 8.19 6.86
CA LYS A 2 -13.81 7.38 5.88
C LYS A 2 -13.27 7.74 4.51
N PHE A 3 -12.49 6.85 3.89
CA PHE A 3 -12.46 6.80 2.43
C PHE A 3 -13.89 6.41 2.04
N LYS A 4 -14.56 7.18 1.19
CA LYS A 4 -16.03 7.16 1.00
C LYS A 4 -16.67 5.77 0.81
N GLU A 5 -15.87 4.76 0.48
CA GLU A 5 -16.31 3.39 0.21
C GLU A 5 -15.60 2.30 1.05
N PHE A 6 -14.71 2.66 1.98
CA PHE A 6 -13.92 1.68 2.76
C PHE A 6 -13.76 2.05 4.23
N THR A 7 -13.84 1.04 5.09
CA THR A 7 -13.59 1.11 6.54
C THR A 7 -12.29 0.39 6.86
N ILE A 8 -11.37 1.09 7.53
CA ILE A 8 -10.11 0.52 7.98
C ILE A 8 -10.14 0.40 9.50
N THR A 9 -9.95 -0.81 10.01
CA THR A 9 -9.96 -1.13 11.45
C THR A 9 -8.64 -1.76 11.84
N GLN A 10 -8.01 -1.28 12.91
CA GLN A 10 -6.83 -1.93 13.48
C GLN A 10 -7.27 -2.99 14.49
N LYS A 11 -6.85 -4.24 14.30
CA LYS A 11 -7.09 -5.32 15.27
C LYS A 11 -6.14 -5.18 16.46
N SER A 12 -6.48 -5.81 17.58
CA SER A 12 -5.62 -5.88 18.77
C SER A 12 -4.24 -6.49 18.49
N SER A 13 -4.11 -7.30 17.44
CA SER A 13 -2.83 -7.84 16.95
C SER A 13 -1.95 -6.81 16.23
N GLY A 14 -2.41 -5.56 16.09
CA GLY A 14 -1.72 -4.50 15.35
C GLY A 14 -1.92 -4.55 13.84
N ARG A 15 -2.52 -5.62 13.29
CA ARG A 15 -2.83 -5.74 11.85
C ARG A 15 -4.04 -4.90 11.47
N TYR A 16 -3.98 -4.29 10.30
CA TYR A 16 -5.13 -3.60 9.71
C TYR A 16 -6.04 -4.54 8.95
N GLU A 17 -7.34 -4.35 9.09
CA GLU A 17 -8.42 -4.94 8.31
C GLU A 17 -9.10 -3.84 7.51
N VAL A 18 -9.43 -4.14 6.26
CA VAL A 18 -10.08 -3.20 5.35
C VAL A 18 -11.37 -3.85 4.87
N VAL A 19 -12.49 -3.16 5.02
CA VAL A 19 -13.83 -3.63 4.66
C VAL A 19 -14.44 -2.63 3.70
N ASN A 20 -15.01 -3.10 2.59
CA ASN A 20 -15.69 -2.24 1.63
C ASN A 20 -17.09 -1.83 2.12
N ALA A 21 -17.74 -0.92 1.37
CA ALA A 21 -19.10 -0.46 1.68
C ALA A 21 -20.15 -1.58 1.69
N LYS A 22 -19.88 -2.72 1.04
CA LYS A 22 -20.74 -3.91 1.03
C LYS A 22 -20.50 -4.83 2.24
N GLY A 23 -19.56 -4.49 3.14
CA GLY A 23 -19.20 -5.32 4.29
C GLY A 23 -18.26 -6.48 3.97
N ALA A 24 -17.68 -6.53 2.76
CA ALA A 24 -16.72 -7.56 2.38
C ALA A 24 -15.27 -7.12 2.64
N ASN A 25 -14.44 -8.06 3.08
CA ASN A 25 -13.02 -7.82 3.34
C ASN A 25 -12.26 -7.58 2.03
N VAL A 26 -11.51 -6.47 1.99
CA VAL A 26 -10.56 -6.16 0.92
C VAL A 26 -9.21 -6.76 1.28
N ASN A 27 -8.64 -7.56 0.36
CA ASN A 27 -7.39 -8.29 0.56
C ASN A 27 -6.40 -8.03 -0.59
N GLY A 28 -5.18 -8.54 -0.47
CA GLY A 28 -4.17 -8.44 -1.53
C GLY A 28 -3.69 -7.01 -1.79
N THR A 29 -3.45 -6.70 -3.06
CA THR A 29 -2.89 -5.42 -3.52
C THR A 29 -3.79 -4.23 -3.17
N ASP A 30 -5.11 -4.37 -3.33
CA ASP A 30 -6.08 -3.30 -3.05
C ASP A 30 -6.02 -2.85 -1.59
N LYS A 31 -5.87 -3.83 -0.68
CA LYS A 31 -5.69 -3.56 0.74
C LYS A 31 -4.41 -2.78 1.00
N VAL A 32 -3.30 -3.16 0.37
CA VAL A 32 -2.01 -2.47 0.54
C VAL A 32 -2.09 -1.03 0.05
N ASN A 33 -2.69 -0.81 -1.13
CA ASN A 33 -2.88 0.52 -1.70
C ASN A 33 -3.70 1.42 -0.76
N LEU A 34 -4.85 0.93 -0.27
CA LEU A 34 -5.70 1.67 0.67
C LEU A 34 -4.97 2.01 1.98
N LEU A 35 -4.22 1.06 2.53
CA LEU A 35 -3.46 1.29 3.77
C LEU A 35 -2.27 2.25 3.56
N THR A 36 -1.69 2.27 2.37
CA THR A 36 -0.62 3.19 1.98
C THR A 36 -1.17 4.60 1.76
N GLU A 37 -2.27 4.76 1.03
CA GLU A 37 -2.98 6.03 0.86
C GLU A 37 -3.45 6.62 2.19
N ALA A 38 -3.96 5.77 3.08
CA ALA A 38 -4.34 6.17 4.44
C ALA A 38 -3.14 6.51 5.34
N LYS A 39 -1.89 6.38 4.83
CA LYS A 39 -0.64 6.56 5.59
C LYS A 39 -0.56 5.71 6.86
N LEU A 40 -1.30 4.59 6.89
CA LEU A 40 -1.33 3.63 7.99
C LEU A 40 -0.22 2.58 7.86
N LEU A 41 0.17 2.28 6.61
CA LEU A 41 1.41 1.58 6.34
C LEU A 41 2.50 2.61 6.02
N LYS A 42 3.57 2.59 6.82
CA LYS A 42 4.88 3.05 6.37
C LYS A 42 5.40 1.98 5.43
N VAL A 43 4.99 2.04 4.17
CA VAL A 43 5.75 1.36 3.13
C VAL A 43 7.08 2.10 3.11
N SER A 44 8.14 1.48 3.62
CA SER A 44 9.49 1.91 3.25
C SER A 44 9.49 1.83 1.74
N GLU A 45 9.32 2.97 1.07
CA GLU A 45 9.50 3.05 -0.37
C GLU A 45 10.82 2.38 -0.63
N LYS A 46 10.78 1.19 -1.23
CA LYS A 46 11.98 0.51 -1.67
C LYS A 46 12.58 1.51 -2.64
N LYS A 47 13.61 2.22 -2.17
CA LYS A 47 14.37 3.20 -2.94
C LYS A 47 14.46 2.65 -4.35
N ALA A 48 13.80 3.33 -5.29
CA ALA A 48 13.80 2.92 -6.68
C ALA A 48 15.25 2.61 -7.02
N ALA A 49 15.53 1.37 -7.42
CA ALA A 49 16.76 1.10 -8.12
C ALA A 49 16.65 1.95 -9.37
N THR A 50 17.42 3.04 -9.41
CA THR A 50 17.57 3.87 -10.59
C THR A 50 17.94 2.94 -11.72
N GLU A 51 16.99 2.68 -12.62
CA GLU A 51 17.30 2.22 -13.96
C GLU A 51 18.13 3.33 -14.61
N GLU A 52 19.45 3.18 -14.60
CA GLU A 52 20.30 3.83 -15.60
C GLU A 52 20.64 2.77 -16.64
N THR A 53 19.78 2.67 -17.66
CA THR A 53 20.20 2.16 -18.96
C THR A 53 20.76 3.34 -19.75
N ALA A 54 22.06 3.37 -19.98
CA ALA A 54 22.67 4.09 -21.10
C ALA A 54 24.01 3.44 -21.49
N ALA A 55 24.28 3.44 -22.79
CA ALA A 55 25.28 2.66 -23.51
C ALA A 55 26.76 3.06 -23.25
N ALA A 56 27.65 2.14 -23.66
CA ALA A 56 29.14 2.13 -23.77
C ALA A 56 29.81 3.45 -24.25
N PRO A 57 31.17 3.65 -24.19
CA PRO A 57 32.25 2.65 -24.06
C PRO A 57 33.49 3.03 -23.17
N GLN A 58 34.34 2.06 -22.88
CA GLN A 58 35.76 2.23 -22.50
C GLN A 58 36.53 1.09 -23.18
N ALA A 59 37.73 1.21 -23.74
CA ALA A 59 38.56 2.33 -24.20
C ALA A 59 39.53 1.72 -25.24
#